data_AF-A0A7Y3H8D3-F1
#
_entry.id   AF-A0A7Y3H8D3-F1
#
_cell.length_a   1.000
_cell.length_b   1.000
_cell.length_c   1.000
_cell.angle_alpha   90.00
_cell.angle_beta   90.00
_cell.angle_gamma   90.00
#
_symmetry.space_group_name_H-M   'P 1'
#
loop_
_entity.id
_entity.type
_entity.pdbx_description
1 polymer ?
#
loop_
_entity_poly.entity_id
_entity_poly.type
_entity_poly.pdbx_seq_one_letter_code
_entity_poly.pdbx_strand_id
1 'polypeptide(L)'
;MNQQAQIGKLKAMSAKAMHVDAAWARHVLGGAAKRLQKGKKVDDLLRTVSERLENSVRVVQRRRDSLPGPEYDDALPITAHREEIIDAIREHPVVVVAGETGSGKTTQLPKFCLEAGRGTKGFIGCTQPRRIAARAMAERVSEELGTR
;
A
#
# COMPACT_ATOMS: atom_id res chain seq x y z
N MET A 1 -19.04 14.64 21.63
CA MET A 1 -18.29 14.98 20.40
C MET A 1 -19.29 15.34 19.31
N ASN A 2 -19.09 16.45 18.58
CA ASN A 2 -19.94 16.81 17.44
C ASN A 2 -19.77 15.74 16.32
N GLN A 3 -20.87 15.20 15.79
CA GLN A 3 -20.85 14.19 14.72
C GLN A 3 -20.09 14.66 13.47
N GLN A 4 -20.10 15.96 13.18
CA GLN A 4 -19.32 16.56 12.09
C GLN A 4 -17.81 16.44 12.33
N ALA A 5 -17.37 16.67 13.57
CA ALA A 5 -15.97 16.50 13.96
C ALA A 5 -15.55 15.03 13.92
N GLN A 6 -16.44 14.11 14.32
CA GLN A 6 -16.21 12.67 14.24
C GLN A 6 -16.02 12.20 12.79
N ILE A 7 -16.84 12.69 11.85
CA ILE A 7 -16.66 12.42 10.42
C ILE A 7 -15.27 12.88 9.95
N GLY A 8 -14.82 14.06 10.36
CA GLY A 8 -13.47 14.58 10.05
C GLY A 8 -12.37 13.64 10.57
N LYS A 9 -12.47 13.21 11.83
CA LYS A 9 -11.54 12.25 12.44
C LYS A 9 -11.49 10.92 11.68
N LEU A 10 -12.66 10.37 11.32
CA LEU A 10 -12.74 9.10 10.59
C LEU A 10 -12.17 9.22 9.16
N LYS A 11 -12.38 10.36 8.49
CA LYS A 11 -11.74 10.64 7.18
C LYS A 11 -10.21 10.65 7.31
N ALA A 12 -9.67 11.34 8.31
CA ALA A 12 -8.22 11.34 8.55
C ALA A 12 -7.69 9.93 8.87
N MET A 13 -8.43 9.15 9.66
CA MET A 13 -8.09 7.77 9.98
C MET A 13 -8.08 6.86 8.75
N SER A 14 -9.00 7.06 7.80
CA SER A 14 -9.07 6.27 6.58
C SER A 14 -7.78 6.31 5.74
N ALA A 15 -6.98 7.38 5.84
CA ALA A 15 -5.70 7.47 5.14
C ALA A 15 -4.67 6.43 5.64
N LYS A 16 -4.83 5.91 6.87
CA LYS A 16 -3.95 4.91 7.49
C LYS A 16 -4.45 3.47 7.35
N ALA A 17 -5.67 3.27 6.83
CA ALA A 17 -6.30 1.96 6.66
C ALA A 17 -5.88 1.28 5.33
N MET A 18 -6.25 0.01 5.16
CA MET A 18 -6.15 -0.71 3.90
C MET A 18 -6.86 0.06 2.78
N HIS A 19 -6.37 -0.03 1.54
CA HIS A 19 -6.92 0.74 0.42
C HIS A 19 -8.42 0.50 0.20
N VAL A 20 -8.85 -0.76 0.31
CA VAL A 20 -10.27 -1.17 0.16
C VAL A 20 -11.17 -0.55 1.23
N ASP A 21 -10.73 -0.54 2.49
CA ASP A 21 -11.50 0.01 3.60
C ASP A 21 -11.49 1.54 3.56
N ALA A 22 -10.39 2.15 3.15
CA ALA A 22 -10.29 3.59 2.96
C ALA A 22 -11.26 4.09 1.87
N ALA A 23 -11.34 3.38 0.73
CA ALA A 23 -12.28 3.70 -0.35
C ALA A 23 -13.74 3.58 0.11
N TRP A 24 -14.08 2.47 0.75
CA TRP A 24 -15.40 2.26 1.34
C TRP A 24 -15.75 3.34 2.36
N ALA A 25 -14.85 3.64 3.30
CA ALA A 25 -15.08 4.64 4.35
C ALA A 25 -15.28 6.04 3.76
N ARG A 26 -14.50 6.44 2.75
CA ARG A 26 -14.70 7.74 2.07
C ARG A 26 -16.09 7.85 1.46
N HIS A 27 -16.55 6.80 0.79
CA HIS A 27 -17.90 6.75 0.22
C HIS A 27 -18.98 6.87 1.32
N VAL A 28 -18.89 6.04 2.36
CA VAL A 28 -19.86 6.01 3.46
C VAL A 28 -19.90 7.33 4.22
N LEU A 29 -18.74 7.90 4.57
CA LEU A 29 -18.64 9.17 5.30
C LEU A 29 -19.14 10.36 4.45
N GLY A 30 -18.97 10.31 3.13
CA GLY A 30 -19.57 11.28 2.20
C GLY A 30 -21.10 11.25 2.26
N GLY A 31 -21.68 10.05 2.28
CA GLY A 31 -23.12 9.86 2.48
C GLY A 31 -23.61 10.29 3.87
N ALA A 32 -22.85 9.96 4.92
CA ALA A 32 -23.16 10.33 6.30
C ALA A 32 -23.20 11.85 6.49
N ALA A 33 -22.24 12.59 5.93
CA ALA A 33 -22.21 14.05 5.98
C ALA A 33 -23.47 14.68 5.36
N LYS A 34 -23.92 14.16 4.20
CA LYS A 34 -25.16 14.61 3.54
C LYS A 34 -26.41 14.31 4.37
N ARG A 35 -26.45 13.17 5.07
CA ARG A 35 -27.58 12.79 5.95
C ARG A 35 -27.64 13.68 7.19
N LEU A 36 -26.49 14.00 7.76
CA LEU A 36 -26.38 14.87 8.93
C LEU A 36 -26.86 16.30 8.62
N GLN A 37 -26.51 16.84 7.44
CA GLN A 37 -27.04 18.13 6.96
C GLN A 37 -28.57 18.17 6.85
N LYS A 38 -29.21 17.00 6.66
CA LYS A 38 -30.67 16.84 6.61
C LYS A 38 -31.28 16.50 7.98
N GLY A 39 -30.53 16.66 9.07
CA GLY A 39 -30.98 16.35 10.43
C GLY A 39 -31.19 14.86 10.72
N LYS A 40 -30.69 13.95 9.86
CA LYS A 40 -30.82 12.50 10.07
C LYS A 40 -29.72 11.98 10.99
N LYS A 41 -30.08 11.04 11.87
CA LYS A 41 -29.13 10.32 12.73
C LYS A 41 -28.16 9.47 11.90
N VAL A 42 -26.89 9.45 12.31
CA VAL A 42 -25.80 8.71 11.64
C VAL A 42 -24.92 7.93 12.62
N ASP A 43 -25.28 7.87 13.91
CA ASP A 43 -24.46 7.33 14.99
C ASP A 43 -23.99 5.90 14.73
N ASP A 44 -24.91 5.00 14.40
CA ASP A 44 -24.58 3.60 14.11
C ASP A 44 -23.67 3.44 12.90
N LEU A 45 -23.86 4.29 11.89
CA LEU A 45 -23.03 4.30 10.70
C LEU A 45 -21.60 4.74 11.03
N LEU A 46 -21.46 5.81 11.82
CA LEU A 46 -20.15 6.30 12.27
C LEU A 46 -19.44 5.28 13.16
N ARG A 47 -20.19 4.59 14.04
CA ARG A 47 -19.66 3.50 14.87
C ARG A 47 -19.12 2.35 14.00
N THR A 48 -19.92 1.90 13.03
CA THR A 48 -19.53 0.84 12.08
C THR A 48 -18.26 1.21 11.30
N VAL A 49 -18.18 2.46 10.84
CA VAL A 49 -16.98 2.96 10.13
C VAL A 49 -15.77 3.01 11.07
N SER A 50 -15.94 3.47 12.32
CA SER A 50 -14.85 3.52 13.30
C SER A 50 -14.27 2.13 13.57
N GLU A 51 -15.12 1.16 13.92
CA GLU A 51 -14.72 -0.21 14.23
C GLU A 51 -13.96 -0.86 13.06
N ARG A 52 -14.48 -0.68 11.83
CA ARG A 52 -13.83 -1.21 10.62
C ARG A 52 -12.49 -0.54 10.34
N LEU A 53 -12.40 0.79 10.47
CA LEU A 53 -11.15 1.52 10.25
C LEU A 53 -10.10 1.18 11.31
N GLU A 54 -10.49 1.04 12.58
CA GLU A 54 -9.60 0.63 13.67
C GLU A 54 -8.97 -0.74 13.39
N ASN A 55 -9.79 -1.72 13.01
CA ASN A 55 -9.31 -3.04 12.63
C ASN A 55 -8.39 -2.98 11.40
N SER A 56 -8.76 -2.20 10.39
CA SER A 56 -7.97 -2.03 9.16
C SER A 56 -6.61 -1.39 9.43
N VAL A 57 -6.56 -0.34 10.26
CA VAL A 57 -5.30 0.31 10.68
C VAL A 57 -4.42 -0.67 11.45
N ARG A 58 -4.98 -1.48 12.36
CA ARG A 58 -4.21 -2.52 13.07
C ARG A 58 -3.63 -3.56 12.12
N VAL A 59 -4.36 -3.95 11.08
CA VAL A 59 -3.83 -4.85 10.03
C VAL A 59 -2.66 -4.20 9.29
N VAL A 60 -2.78 -2.94 8.89
CA VAL A 60 -1.69 -2.21 8.21
C VAL A 60 -0.45 -2.09 9.11
N GLN A 61 -0.62 -1.77 10.39
CA GLN A 61 0.51 -1.70 11.33
C GLN A 61 1.20 -3.05 11.47
N ARG A 62 0.45 -4.14 11.74
CA ARG A 62 1.03 -5.49 11.81
C ARG A 62 1.82 -5.86 10.56
N ARG A 63 1.28 -5.54 9.36
CA ARG A 63 1.98 -5.78 8.09
C ARG A 63 3.27 -4.97 7.98
N ARG A 64 3.25 -3.72 8.44
CA ARG A 64 4.41 -2.82 8.42
C ARG A 64 5.50 -3.33 9.37
N ASP A 65 5.12 -3.75 10.55
CA ASP A 65 6.03 -4.27 11.58
C ASP A 65 6.64 -5.61 11.16
N SER A 66 5.95 -6.37 10.29
CA SER A 66 6.42 -7.65 9.75
C SER A 66 7.13 -7.53 8.39
N LEU A 67 7.39 -6.32 7.88
CA LEU A 67 8.07 -6.19 6.59
C LEU A 67 9.53 -6.62 6.71
N PRO A 68 10.04 -7.49 5.81
CA PRO A 68 11.47 -7.76 5.75
C PRO A 68 12.21 -6.49 5.31
N GLY A 69 13.40 -6.28 5.86
CA GLY A 69 14.32 -5.25 5.38
C GLY A 69 14.99 -5.73 4.10
N PRO A 70 14.74 -5.10 2.94
CA PRO A 70 15.38 -5.53 1.70
C PRO A 70 16.88 -5.19 1.71
N GLU A 71 17.71 -6.17 1.39
CA GLU A 71 19.10 -5.98 1.04
C GLU A 71 19.25 -5.91 -0.49
N TYR A 72 20.27 -5.17 -0.95
CA TYR A 72 20.51 -4.90 -2.36
C TYR A 72 21.92 -5.31 -2.75
N ASP A 73 22.05 -5.93 -3.91
CA ASP A 73 23.33 -6.25 -4.53
C ASP A 73 23.80 -5.04 -5.34
N ASP A 74 24.87 -4.39 -4.87
CA ASP A 74 25.47 -3.22 -5.51
C ASP A 74 26.08 -3.54 -6.88
N ALA A 75 26.29 -4.83 -7.22
CA ALA A 75 26.75 -5.23 -8.54
C ALA A 75 25.66 -5.11 -9.63
N LEU A 76 24.38 -5.03 -9.24
CA LEU A 76 23.28 -4.89 -10.21
C LEU A 76 23.16 -3.44 -10.70
N PRO A 77 23.13 -3.18 -12.02
CA PRO A 77 23.04 -1.82 -12.57
C PRO A 77 21.86 -1.01 -12.04
N ILE A 78 20.72 -1.64 -11.75
CA ILE A 78 19.54 -0.94 -11.24
C ILE A 78 19.72 -0.41 -9.80
N THR A 79 20.62 -1.01 -9.00
CA THR A 79 20.85 -0.61 -7.60
C THR A 79 21.43 0.80 -7.53
N ALA A 80 22.26 1.20 -8.50
CA ALA A 80 22.79 2.57 -8.62
C ALA A 80 21.70 3.65 -8.79
N HIS A 81 20.51 3.27 -9.26
CA HIS A 81 19.37 4.17 -9.47
C HIS A 81 18.27 3.99 -8.40
N ARG A 82 18.56 3.30 -7.29
CA ARG A 82 17.58 2.94 -6.25
C ARG A 82 16.80 4.15 -5.72
N GLU A 83 17.50 5.18 -5.27
CA GLU A 83 16.87 6.37 -4.67
C GLU A 83 15.98 7.10 -5.67
N GLU A 84 16.50 7.35 -6.88
CA GLU A 84 15.77 7.96 -7.99
C GLU A 84 14.47 7.21 -8.32
N ILE A 85 14.54 5.88 -8.43
CA ILE A 85 13.38 5.04 -8.73
C ILE A 85 12.36 5.06 -7.58
N ILE A 86 12.83 4.98 -6.33
CA ILE A 86 11.95 4.99 -5.15
C ILE A 86 11.20 6.31 -5.04
N ASP A 87 11.88 7.43 -5.26
CA ASP A 87 11.25 8.74 -5.21
C ASP A 87 10.28 8.94 -6.37
N ALA A 88 10.65 8.50 -7.58
CA ALA A 88 9.73 8.47 -8.71
C ALA A 88 8.44 7.67 -8.39
N ILE A 89 8.56 6.50 -7.74
CA ILE A 89 7.40 5.67 -7.33
C ILE A 89 6.52 6.40 -6.29
N ARG A 90 7.10 7.21 -5.41
CA ARG A 90 6.36 7.96 -4.38
C ARG A 90 5.56 9.11 -4.99
N GLU A 91 6.18 9.83 -5.91
CA GLU A 91 5.66 11.07 -6.49
C GLU A 91 4.69 10.83 -7.65
N HIS A 92 4.96 9.80 -8.47
CA HIS A 92 4.25 9.59 -9.73
C HIS A 92 3.32 8.37 -9.66
N PRO A 93 2.05 8.49 -10.11
CA PRO A 93 1.14 7.35 -10.22
C PRO A 93 1.61 6.28 -11.22
N VAL A 94 2.38 6.68 -12.23
CA VAL A 94 2.92 5.81 -13.28
C VAL A 94 4.37 6.18 -13.51
N VAL A 95 5.25 5.17 -13.47
CA VAL A 95 6.69 5.29 -13.73
C VAL A 95 7.08 4.25 -14.78
N VAL A 96 7.86 4.66 -15.77
CA VAL A 96 8.42 3.76 -16.78
C VAL A 96 9.90 3.57 -16.47
N VAL A 97 10.31 2.35 -16.17
CA VAL A 97 11.71 1.99 -15.91
C VAL A 97 12.22 1.16 -17.07
N ALA A 98 13.19 1.70 -17.82
CA ALA A 98 13.84 1.02 -18.92
C ALA A 98 15.27 0.60 -18.52
N GLY A 99 15.76 -0.48 -19.13
CA GLY A 99 17.13 -0.96 -18.95
C GLY A 99 17.34 -2.29 -19.65
N GLU A 100 18.59 -2.69 -19.85
CA GLU A 100 18.92 -3.95 -20.54
C GLU A 100 18.49 -5.21 -19.78
N THR A 101 18.39 -6.33 -20.48
CA THR A 101 18.17 -7.64 -19.84
C THR A 101 19.32 -7.95 -18.91
N GLY A 102 19.03 -8.45 -17.70
CA GLY A 102 20.06 -8.73 -16.68
C GLY A 102 20.33 -7.57 -15.72
N SER A 103 19.78 -6.37 -15.96
CA SER A 103 20.00 -5.21 -15.09
C SER A 103 19.40 -5.31 -13.68
N GLY A 104 18.69 -6.40 -13.34
CA GLY A 104 18.06 -6.60 -12.03
C GLY A 104 16.62 -6.12 -11.87
N LYS A 105 15.99 -5.52 -12.90
CA LYS A 105 14.62 -4.96 -12.82
C LYS A 105 13.60 -5.88 -12.15
N THR A 106 13.47 -7.10 -12.66
CA THR A 106 12.42 -8.04 -12.26
C THR A 106 12.55 -8.51 -10.80
N THR A 107 13.76 -8.53 -10.24
CA THR A 107 14.01 -8.95 -8.84
C THR A 107 14.09 -7.78 -7.87
N GLN A 108 14.56 -6.60 -8.31
CA GLN A 108 14.78 -5.45 -7.43
C GLN A 108 13.59 -4.48 -7.34
N LEU A 109 12.84 -4.26 -8.42
CA LEU A 109 11.67 -3.34 -8.41
C LEU A 109 10.60 -3.69 -7.36
N PRO A 110 10.27 -4.98 -7.07
CA PRO A 110 9.34 -5.31 -6.00
C PRO A 110 9.86 -4.85 -4.62
N LYS A 111 11.16 -4.96 -4.39
CA LYS A 111 11.81 -4.50 -3.14
C LYS A 111 11.81 -2.98 -3.05
N PHE A 112 12.12 -2.27 -4.14
CA PHE A 112 11.99 -0.80 -4.18
C PHE A 112 10.55 -0.33 -3.92
N CYS A 113 9.55 -1.07 -4.43
CA CYS A 113 8.14 -0.79 -4.11
C CYS A 113 7.85 -0.91 -2.60
N LEU A 114 8.39 -1.93 -1.93
CA LEU A 114 8.25 -2.09 -0.47
C LEU A 114 8.85 -0.90 0.27
N GLU A 115 10.06 -0.49 -0.10
CA GLU A 115 10.74 0.66 0.50
C GLU A 115 10.04 2.01 0.21
N ALA A 116 9.40 2.13 -0.96
CA ALA A 116 8.51 3.23 -1.28
C ALA A 116 7.20 3.22 -0.45
N GLY A 117 7.03 2.27 0.47
CA GLY A 117 5.87 2.15 1.35
C GLY A 117 4.68 1.45 0.70
N ARG A 118 4.87 0.78 -0.44
CA ARG A 118 3.84 -0.08 -1.05
C ARG A 118 3.75 -1.42 -0.30
N GLY A 119 2.74 -2.24 -0.62
CA GLY A 119 2.56 -3.57 -0.01
C GLY A 119 1.98 -3.59 1.42
N THR A 120 2.03 -2.49 2.18
CA THR A 120 1.47 -2.45 3.55
C THR A 120 -0.06 -2.32 3.59
N LYS A 121 -0.63 -1.53 2.68
CA LYS A 121 -2.08 -1.25 2.56
C LYS A 121 -2.79 -2.09 1.49
N GLY A 122 -2.08 -3.02 0.87
CA GLY A 122 -2.52 -3.80 -0.29
C GLY A 122 -1.50 -4.88 -0.67
N PHE A 123 -1.38 -5.18 -1.95
CA PHE A 123 -0.39 -6.11 -2.49
C PHE A 123 0.46 -5.41 -3.56
N ILE A 124 1.70 -5.85 -3.73
CA ILE A 124 2.52 -5.53 -4.90
C ILE A 124 2.32 -6.66 -5.89
N GLY A 125 1.73 -6.36 -7.05
CA GLY A 125 1.51 -7.32 -8.12
C GLY A 125 2.64 -7.27 -9.13
N CYS A 126 3.38 -8.37 -9.27
CA CYS A 126 4.42 -8.50 -10.27
C CYS A 126 3.96 -9.48 -11.34
N THR A 127 3.76 -9.01 -12.56
CA THR A 127 3.32 -9.85 -13.69
C THR A 127 4.51 -10.23 -14.55
N GLN A 128 4.48 -11.43 -15.13
CA GLN A 128 5.45 -11.92 -16.10
C GLN A 128 4.70 -12.64 -17.22
N PRO A 129 5.13 -12.50 -18.48
CA PRO A 129 4.45 -13.14 -19.61
C PRO A 129 4.55 -14.67 -19.58
N ARG A 130 5.55 -15.22 -18.86
CA ARG A 130 5.80 -16.66 -18.76
C ARG A 130 5.66 -17.12 -17.31
N ARG A 131 4.86 -18.17 -17.09
CA ARG A 131 4.63 -18.78 -15.77
C ARG A 131 5.93 -19.19 -15.04
N ILE A 132 6.89 -19.76 -15.78
CA ILE A 132 8.19 -20.18 -15.20
C ILE A 132 8.98 -18.97 -14.71
N ALA A 133 8.97 -17.86 -15.45
CA ALA A 133 9.62 -16.63 -15.03
C ALA A 133 8.95 -16.01 -13.80
N ALA A 134 7.62 -16.05 -13.71
CA ALA A 134 6.89 -15.59 -12.52
C ALA A 134 7.28 -16.37 -11.26
N ARG A 135 7.35 -17.71 -11.36
CA ARG A 135 7.73 -18.58 -10.24
C ARG A 135 9.18 -18.38 -9.82
N ALA A 136 10.11 -18.42 -10.79
CA ALA A 136 11.53 -18.23 -10.51
C ALA A 136 11.82 -16.85 -9.90
N MET A 137 11.14 -15.81 -10.37
CA MET A 137 11.24 -14.47 -9.76
C MET A 137 10.70 -14.48 -8.32
N ALA A 138 9.54 -15.07 -8.07
CA ALA A 138 8.94 -15.11 -6.73
C ALA A 138 9.82 -15.87 -5.73
N GLU A 139 10.35 -17.03 -6.14
CA GLU A 139 11.32 -17.81 -5.35
C GLU A 139 12.55 -16.96 -5.03
N ARG A 140 13.17 -16.36 -6.03
CA ARG A 140 14.37 -15.51 -5.84
C ARG A 140 14.11 -14.31 -4.92
N VAL A 141 12.98 -13.62 -5.08
CA VAL A 141 12.63 -12.49 -4.21
C VAL A 141 12.39 -12.97 -2.77
N SER A 142 11.77 -14.14 -2.56
CA SER A 142 11.57 -14.70 -1.22
C SER A 142 12.88 -15.09 -0.54
N GLU A 143 13.85 -15.61 -1.30
CA GLU A 143 15.20 -15.93 -0.82
C GLU A 143 15.96 -14.66 -0.45
N GLU A 144 15.97 -13.65 -1.32
CA GLU A 144 16.60 -12.35 -1.08
C GLU A 144 15.98 -11.57 0.10
N LEU A 145 14.72 -11.85 0.47
CA LEU A 145 14.04 -11.24 1.62
C LEU A 145 14.02 -12.12 2.87
N GLY A 146 14.49 -13.37 2.79
CA GLY A 146 14.48 -14.31 3.92
C GLY A 146 13.08 -14.75 4.39
N THR A 147 12.06 -14.73 3.53
CA THR A 147 10.65 -14.97 3.91
C THR A 147 10.06 -16.28 3.35
N ARG A 148 10.82 -17.38 3.37
CA ARG A 148 10.44 -18.66 2.75
C ARG A 148 9.11 -19.23 3.25
#